data_AF-A0A562JFR8-F1
#
_entry.id   AF-A0A562JFR8-F1
#
_cell.length_a   1.000
_cell.length_b   1.000
_cell.length_c   1.000
_cell.angle_alpha   90.00
_cell.angle_beta   90.00
_cell.angle_gamma   90.00
#
_symmetry.space_group_name_H-M   'P 1'
#
loop_
_entity.id
_entity.type
_entity.pdbx_description
1 polymer ?
#
loop_
_entity_poly.entity_id
_entity_poly.type
_entity_poly.pdbx_seq_one_letter_code
_entity_poly.pdbx_strand_id
1 'polypeptide(L)'
;MKKPFIHFIISAILGLGIGYLAFDVLGGEDDPGKEAAVQDNEASSTGETSQKTGETSSDSNTATTVIAEENILQAKGCLGCHSVEGLNLQGGATGPDLSQAFNNVESKHSKPLNEFLKEPTSAVMSGVIGGNPLTEEEITQVADLLKQASESK
;
A
#
# COMPACT_ATOMS: atom_id res chain seq x y z
N MET A 1 -26.03 21.37 27.55
CA MET A 1 -25.41 20.04 27.75
C MET A 1 -24.02 19.96 27.08
N LYS A 2 -23.08 20.87 27.38
CA LYS A 2 -21.74 20.92 26.75
C LYS A 2 -20.57 20.93 27.75
N LYS A 3 -20.87 21.15 29.05
CA LYS A 3 -19.89 21.21 30.14
C LYS A 3 -19.05 19.92 30.29
N PRO A 4 -19.61 18.70 30.28
CA PRO A 4 -18.80 17.50 30.43
C PRO A 4 -17.89 17.25 29.21
N PHE A 5 -18.31 17.68 28.01
CA PHE A 5 -17.53 17.55 26.79
C PHE A 5 -16.31 18.49 26.78
N ILE A 6 -16.45 19.72 27.28
CA ILE A 6 -15.32 20.64 27.46
C ILE A 6 -14.29 20.07 28.45
N HIS A 7 -14.73 19.45 29.55
CA HIS A 7 -13.82 18.82 30.51
C HIS A 7 -13.09 17.62 29.91
N PHE A 8 -13.77 16.81 29.09
CA PHE A 8 -13.13 15.70 28.38
C PHE A 8 -12.04 16.17 27.41
N ILE A 9 -12.32 17.23 26.63
CA ILE A 9 -11.35 17.80 25.68
C ILE A 9 -10.12 18.36 26.43
N ILE A 10 -10.33 19.08 27.54
CA ILE A 10 -9.22 19.65 28.33
C ILE A 10 -8.35 18.53 28.93
N SER A 11 -8.97 17.48 29.49
CA SER A 11 -8.24 16.34 30.03
C SER A 11 -7.50 15.55 28.94
N ALA A 12 -8.09 15.43 27.74
CA ALA A 12 -7.43 14.77 26.61
C ALA A 12 -6.21 15.54 26.12
N ILE A 13 -6.30 16.87 26.00
CA ILE A 13 -5.16 17.71 25.58
C ILE A 13 -4.05 17.71 26.64
N LEU A 14 -4.40 17.80 27.93
CA LEU A 14 -3.42 17.73 29.02
C LEU A 14 -2.76 16.36 29.11
N GLY A 15 -3.53 15.28 29.03
CA GLY A 15 -3.01 13.92 29.06
C GLY A 15 -2.15 13.58 27.85
N LEU A 16 -2.61 13.91 26.64
CA LEU A 16 -1.86 13.70 25.40
C LEU A 16 -0.60 14.58 25.36
N GLY A 17 -0.68 15.84 25.81
CA GLY A 17 0.46 16.76 25.83
C GLY A 17 1.55 16.34 26.82
N ILE A 18 1.17 15.95 28.04
CA ILE A 18 2.11 15.43 29.04
C ILE A 18 2.68 14.08 28.60
N GLY A 19 1.84 13.20 28.03
CA GLY A 19 2.26 11.92 27.47
C GLY A 19 3.25 12.08 26.31
N TYR A 20 3.01 13.03 25.40
CA TYR A 20 3.92 13.33 24.29
C TYR A 20 5.25 13.86 24.78
N LEU A 21 5.27 14.79 25.75
CA LEU A 21 6.52 15.26 26.36
C LEU A 21 7.29 14.13 27.04
N ALA A 22 6.60 13.24 27.75
CA ALA A 22 7.25 12.10 28.40
C ALA A 22 7.78 11.09 27.39
N PHE A 23 7.06 10.83 26.29
CA PHE A 23 7.52 9.97 25.21
C PHE A 23 8.73 10.56 24.46
N ASP A 24 8.73 11.87 24.24
CA ASP A 24 9.83 12.58 23.58
C ASP A 24 11.08 12.69 24.49
N VAL A 25 10.89 12.89 25.81
CA VAL A 25 12.01 13.03 26.78
C VAL A 25 12.53 11.68 27.30
N LEU A 26 11.66 10.68 27.53
CA LEU A 26 12.07 9.38 28.06
C LEU A 26 12.15 8.27 27.00
N GLY A 27 11.54 8.43 25.83
CA GLY A 27 11.50 7.41 24.77
C GLY A 27 12.47 7.65 23.61
N GLY A 28 13.34 8.66 23.73
CA GLY A 28 14.24 9.11 22.66
C GLY A 28 15.65 8.50 22.68
N GLU A 29 15.85 7.31 23.25
CA GLU A 29 17.11 6.54 23.20
C GLU A 29 16.82 5.03 23.03
N ASP A 30 17.64 4.38 22.21
CA ASP A 30 17.42 3.16 21.43
C ASP A 30 17.09 1.82 22.16
N ASP A 31 16.32 0.97 21.46
CA ASP A 31 16.23 -0.51 21.51
C ASP A 31 15.31 -1.21 22.56
N PRO A 32 14.93 -2.50 22.38
CA PRO A 32 13.69 -2.91 21.74
C PRO A 32 12.84 -3.82 22.64
N GLY A 33 11.55 -3.91 22.33
CA GLY A 33 10.68 -4.95 22.86
C GLY A 33 9.72 -4.48 23.93
N LYS A 34 8.47 -4.34 23.53
CA LYS A 34 7.39 -4.98 24.29
C LYS A 34 6.18 -5.24 23.42
N GLU A 35 5.90 -6.52 23.35
CA GLU A 35 4.74 -7.18 22.77
C GLU A 35 3.45 -6.78 23.49
N ALA A 36 2.38 -6.67 22.71
CA ALA A 36 1.04 -7.15 23.02
C ALA A 36 0.43 -7.52 21.66
N ALA A 37 0.31 -8.79 21.26
CA ALA A 37 -0.68 -9.77 21.71
C ALA A 37 -2.12 -9.18 21.73
N VAL A 38 -3.17 -9.73 21.11
CA VAL A 38 -3.42 -11.04 20.49
C VAL A 38 -4.87 -11.01 19.92
N GLN A 39 -5.14 -11.84 18.90
CA GLN A 39 -6.41 -12.53 18.52
C GLN A 39 -7.61 -11.86 17.81
N ASP A 40 -7.90 -12.48 16.66
CA ASP A 40 -9.15 -13.12 16.20
C ASP A 40 -10.49 -12.39 16.28
N ASN A 41 -11.20 -12.37 15.15
CA ASN A 41 -12.56 -12.94 15.08
C ASN A 41 -12.94 -13.31 13.64
N GLU A 42 -13.25 -14.60 13.47
CA GLU A 42 -14.02 -15.16 12.36
C GLU A 42 -15.49 -14.73 12.39
N ALA A 43 -16.05 -14.64 11.18
CA ALA A 43 -17.44 -14.90 10.78
C ALA A 43 -18.60 -14.09 11.41
N SER A 44 -19.38 -13.40 10.56
CA SER A 44 -20.69 -13.93 10.11
C SER A 44 -21.52 -12.91 9.29
N SER A 45 -22.01 -13.42 8.15
CA SER A 45 -23.29 -13.12 7.49
C SER A 45 -23.52 -11.75 6.80
N THR A 46 -23.71 -11.76 5.47
CA THR A 46 -25.04 -11.78 4.81
C THR A 46 -24.96 -11.27 3.37
N GLY A 47 -25.48 -12.07 2.43
CA GLY A 47 -26.34 -11.56 1.35
C GLY A 47 -25.69 -11.16 0.03
N GLU A 48 -25.70 -12.10 -0.92
CA GLU A 48 -25.61 -11.80 -2.35
C GLU A 48 -26.90 -11.11 -2.87
N THR A 49 -26.68 -10.07 -3.67
CA THR A 49 -27.34 -9.79 -4.96
C THR A 49 -28.79 -9.29 -4.98
N SER A 50 -28.91 -7.97 -5.17
CA SER A 50 -29.83 -7.40 -6.18
C SER A 50 -29.39 -5.98 -6.56
N GLN A 51 -28.88 -5.78 -7.78
CA GLN A 51 -29.51 -4.93 -8.80
C GLN A 51 -28.64 -4.77 -10.04
N LYS A 52 -29.35 -4.72 -11.17
CA LYS A 52 -28.91 -4.77 -12.55
C LYS A 52 -29.09 -3.38 -13.18
N THR A 53 -28.06 -2.96 -13.92
CA THR A 53 -28.05 -2.07 -15.11
C THR A 53 -28.29 -0.56 -14.96
N GLY A 54 -27.45 0.21 -15.67
CA GLY A 54 -27.70 1.58 -16.14
C GLY A 54 -26.46 2.47 -16.05
N GLU A 55 -25.45 2.27 -16.91
CA GLU A 55 -25.14 3.17 -18.05
C GLU A 55 -24.17 4.33 -17.73
N THR A 56 -22.94 4.16 -18.24
CA THR A 56 -22.14 5.10 -19.04
C THR A 56 -22.34 6.60 -18.87
N SER A 57 -21.28 7.29 -18.42
CA SER A 57 -20.68 8.48 -19.06
C SER A 57 -19.33 8.73 -18.36
N SER A 58 -18.19 8.52 -19.04
CA SER A 58 -17.55 9.42 -20.01
C SER A 58 -16.96 10.69 -19.36
N ASP A 59 -15.63 10.67 -19.42
CA ASP A 59 -14.71 11.79 -19.61
C ASP A 59 -14.20 12.64 -18.44
N SER A 60 -12.88 12.82 -18.56
CA SER A 60 -12.06 13.93 -18.10
C SER A 60 -11.57 13.82 -16.66
N ASN A 61 -10.27 13.84 -16.36
CA ASN A 61 -9.25 14.62 -17.03
C ASN A 61 -7.86 14.08 -16.67
N THR A 62 -6.98 14.03 -17.67
CA THR A 62 -5.55 14.31 -17.53
C THR A 62 -5.28 15.28 -16.39
N ALA A 63 -4.74 14.77 -15.28
CA ALA A 63 -4.08 15.56 -14.26
C ALA A 63 -2.57 15.35 -14.37
N THR A 64 -2.01 15.60 -15.55
CA THR A 64 -0.61 15.99 -15.65
C THR A 64 -0.52 17.42 -15.12
N THR A 65 -0.29 17.59 -13.81
CA THR A 65 0.42 18.73 -13.21
C THR A 65 0.82 18.39 -11.76
N VAL A 66 2.01 17.81 -11.62
CA VAL A 66 3.01 18.07 -10.56
C VAL A 66 2.50 18.11 -9.10
N ILE A 67 2.30 16.93 -8.53
CA ILE A 67 2.57 16.67 -7.10
C ILE A 67 3.72 15.66 -7.13
N ALA A 68 4.87 16.00 -6.53
CA ALA A 68 6.08 15.18 -6.36
C ALA A 68 6.02 13.79 -7.05
N GLU A 69 6.44 13.73 -8.32
CA GLU A 69 6.50 12.56 -9.21
C GLU A 69 5.92 11.27 -8.62
N GLU A 70 4.59 11.21 -8.50
CA GLU A 70 3.91 10.04 -7.97
C GLU A 70 4.10 8.91 -8.98
N ASN A 71 5.04 8.03 -8.67
CA ASN A 71 5.35 6.89 -9.52
C ASN A 71 4.18 5.90 -9.49
N ILE A 72 4.01 5.15 -10.58
CA ILE A 72 2.89 4.21 -10.72
C ILE A 72 2.83 3.17 -9.58
N LEU A 73 3.98 2.78 -8.99
CA LEU A 73 4.01 1.85 -7.87
C LEU A 73 3.39 2.45 -6.59
N GLN A 74 3.56 3.75 -6.38
CA GLN A 74 2.90 4.48 -5.31
C GLN A 74 1.41 4.63 -5.59
N ALA A 75 1.04 5.07 -6.80
CA ALA A 75 -0.35 5.29 -7.19
C ALA A 75 -1.21 4.01 -7.13
N LYS A 76 -0.62 2.85 -7.47
CA LYS A 76 -1.30 1.54 -7.37
C LYS A 76 -1.15 0.87 -6.00
N GLY A 77 -0.49 1.52 -5.04
CA GLY A 77 -0.35 1.03 -3.66
C GLY A 77 0.64 -0.11 -3.48
N CYS A 78 1.48 -0.42 -4.48
CA CYS A 78 2.49 -1.49 -4.40
C CYS A 78 3.49 -1.23 -3.26
N LEU A 79 3.86 0.04 -3.07
CA LEU A 79 4.80 0.45 -2.01
C LEU A 79 4.27 0.25 -0.59
N GLY A 80 2.95 0.01 -0.42
CA GLY A 80 2.38 -0.30 0.89
C GLY A 80 2.91 -1.63 1.47
N CYS A 81 3.26 -2.58 0.59
CA CYS A 81 3.77 -3.89 0.99
C CYS A 81 5.23 -4.12 0.59
N HIS A 82 5.73 -3.42 -0.42
CA HIS A 82 7.03 -3.67 -1.04
C HIS A 82 7.93 -2.43 -1.03
N SER A 83 9.23 -2.62 -0.87
CA SER A 83 10.26 -1.62 -1.18
C SER A 83 10.75 -1.73 -2.63
N VAL A 84 11.40 -0.67 -3.12
CA VAL A 84 12.21 -0.69 -4.35
C VAL A 84 13.53 0.04 -4.09
N GLU A 85 14.42 -0.62 -3.35
CA GLU A 85 15.72 -0.07 -2.95
C GLU A 85 16.57 0.42 -4.13
N GLY A 86 16.51 -0.27 -5.28
CA GLY A 86 17.25 0.08 -6.49
C GLY A 86 16.90 1.45 -7.07
N LEU A 87 15.72 1.99 -6.73
CA LEU A 87 15.31 3.36 -7.09
C LEU A 87 15.19 4.28 -5.88
N ASN A 88 15.68 3.85 -4.72
CA ASN A 88 15.51 4.55 -3.44
C ASN A 88 14.03 4.85 -3.11
N LEU A 89 13.11 3.96 -3.49
CA LEU A 89 11.71 4.06 -3.10
C LEU A 89 11.47 3.24 -1.84
N GLN A 90 11.18 3.94 -0.73
CA GLN A 90 10.83 3.29 0.53
C GLN A 90 9.41 2.73 0.45
N GLY A 91 9.20 1.59 1.10
CA GLY A 91 7.91 0.94 1.19
C GLY A 91 7.88 -0.13 2.28
N GLY A 92 6.86 -0.97 2.25
CA GLY A 92 6.69 -2.06 3.21
C GLY A 92 7.70 -3.20 3.03
N ALA A 93 7.80 -4.06 4.05
CA ALA A 93 8.59 -5.29 4.03
C ALA A 93 7.72 -6.55 4.10
N THR A 94 6.40 -6.41 3.93
CA THR A 94 5.46 -7.55 3.89
C THR A 94 5.68 -8.40 2.64
N GLY A 95 5.95 -7.74 1.51
CA GLY A 95 6.38 -8.37 0.27
C GLY A 95 7.89 -8.22 0.06
N PRO A 96 8.49 -9.05 -0.81
CA PRO A 96 9.91 -8.93 -1.16
C PRO A 96 10.22 -7.63 -1.89
N ASP A 97 11.44 -7.11 -1.74
CA ASP A 97 11.92 -5.96 -2.51
C ASP A 97 11.76 -6.19 -4.03
N LEU A 98 11.23 -5.18 -4.72
CA LEU A 98 10.89 -5.27 -6.14
C LEU A 98 12.03 -4.85 -7.07
N SER A 99 13.19 -4.43 -6.55
CA SER A 99 14.29 -3.93 -7.39
C SER A 99 14.76 -4.96 -8.41
N GLN A 100 14.62 -6.26 -8.11
CA GLN A 100 14.97 -7.35 -9.02
C GLN A 100 13.75 -8.10 -9.56
N ALA A 101 12.55 -7.55 -9.43
CA ALA A 101 11.32 -8.20 -9.90
C ALA A 101 11.35 -8.46 -11.42
N PHE A 102 11.89 -7.54 -12.21
CA PHE A 102 12.03 -7.70 -13.67
C PHE A 102 12.78 -8.98 -14.06
N ASN A 103 13.88 -9.29 -13.36
CA ASN A 103 14.69 -10.49 -13.61
C ASN A 103 14.12 -11.76 -12.94
N ASN A 104 13.48 -11.59 -11.78
CA ASN A 104 13.10 -12.71 -10.93
C ASN A 104 11.71 -13.28 -11.25
N VAL A 105 10.80 -12.49 -11.83
CA VAL A 105 9.42 -12.96 -12.05
C VAL A 105 9.39 -14.10 -13.06
N GLU A 106 10.08 -13.97 -14.20
CA GLU A 106 10.07 -15.01 -15.23
C GLU A 106 10.68 -16.32 -14.74
N SER A 107 11.81 -16.24 -14.03
CA SER A 107 12.47 -17.43 -13.47
C SER A 107 11.63 -18.14 -12.39
N LYS A 108 10.83 -17.40 -11.62
CA LYS A 108 10.01 -17.97 -10.53
C LYS A 108 8.60 -18.39 -10.95
N HIS A 109 8.02 -17.72 -11.93
CA HIS A 109 6.61 -17.88 -12.31
C HIS A 109 6.43 -18.45 -13.72
N SER A 110 7.53 -18.68 -14.45
CA SER A 110 7.51 -19.22 -15.82
C SER A 110 6.65 -18.40 -16.80
N LYS A 111 6.49 -17.10 -16.51
CA LYS A 111 5.75 -16.12 -17.30
C LYS A 111 6.50 -14.80 -17.33
N PRO A 112 6.50 -14.07 -18.47
CA PRO A 112 7.10 -12.75 -18.52
C PRO A 112 6.37 -11.79 -17.56
N LEU A 113 7.09 -10.76 -17.07
CA LEU A 113 6.56 -9.82 -16.08
C LEU A 113 5.20 -9.23 -16.49
N ASN A 114 5.06 -8.82 -17.75
CA ASN A 114 3.82 -8.19 -18.24
C ASN A 114 2.64 -9.16 -18.20
N GLU A 115 2.87 -10.45 -18.47
CA GLU A 115 1.81 -11.47 -18.38
C GLU A 115 1.51 -11.81 -16.92
N PHE A 116 2.52 -11.86 -16.07
CA PHE A 116 2.32 -12.00 -14.62
C PHE A 116 1.51 -10.85 -14.03
N LEU A 117 1.69 -9.61 -14.50
CA LEU A 117 0.91 -8.46 -14.03
C LEU A 117 -0.55 -8.50 -14.51
N LYS A 118 -0.86 -9.24 -15.59
CA LYS A 118 -2.25 -9.49 -16.03
C LYS A 118 -2.89 -10.64 -15.26
N GLU A 119 -2.12 -11.71 -15.09
CA GLU A 119 -2.58 -12.95 -14.50
C GLU A 119 -1.51 -13.50 -13.54
N PRO A 120 -1.42 -12.92 -12.32
CA PRO A 120 -0.41 -13.32 -11.36
C PRO A 120 -0.68 -14.72 -10.83
N THR A 121 0.37 -15.54 -10.77
CA THR A 121 0.26 -16.95 -10.35
C THR A 121 0.45 -17.15 -8.84
N SER A 122 0.82 -16.09 -8.11
CA SER A 122 0.96 -16.14 -6.64
C SER A 122 -0.40 -15.97 -5.97
N ALA A 123 -0.66 -16.75 -4.91
CA ALA A 123 -1.89 -16.70 -4.13
C ALA A 123 -2.19 -15.32 -3.52
N VAL A 124 -1.16 -14.55 -3.16
CA VAL A 124 -1.33 -13.20 -2.60
C VAL A 124 -1.56 -12.19 -3.73
N MET A 125 -0.76 -12.26 -4.79
CA MET A 125 -0.82 -11.28 -5.87
C MET A 125 -2.06 -11.43 -6.75
N SER A 126 -2.64 -12.63 -6.85
CA SER A 126 -3.95 -12.84 -7.49
C SER A 126 -5.07 -12.10 -6.78
N GLY A 127 -5.03 -12.02 -5.45
CA GLY A 127 -5.97 -11.18 -4.69
C GLY A 127 -5.71 -9.68 -4.88
N VAL A 128 -4.44 -9.26 -4.74
CA VAL A 128 -4.07 -7.83 -4.78
C VAL A 128 -4.33 -7.20 -6.14
N ILE A 129 -3.81 -7.78 -7.23
CA ILE A 129 -4.00 -7.23 -8.58
C ILE A 129 -5.38 -7.61 -9.12
N GLY A 130 -5.90 -8.79 -8.79
CA GLY A 130 -7.23 -9.20 -9.26
C GLY A 130 -8.37 -8.33 -8.73
N GLY A 131 -8.22 -7.76 -7.53
CA GLY A 131 -9.19 -6.81 -6.98
C GLY A 131 -9.22 -5.44 -7.67
N ASN A 132 -8.10 -5.04 -8.31
CA ASN A 132 -7.99 -3.81 -9.08
C ASN A 132 -7.02 -4.00 -10.26
N PRO A 133 -7.48 -4.61 -11.37
CA PRO A 133 -6.62 -4.96 -12.49
C PRO A 133 -5.93 -3.73 -13.11
N LEU A 134 -4.71 -3.94 -13.60
CA LEU A 134 -3.95 -2.91 -14.29
C LEU A 134 -4.38 -2.80 -15.76
N THR A 135 -4.39 -1.58 -16.33
CA THR A 135 -4.51 -1.41 -17.79
C THR A 135 -3.21 -1.79 -18.50
N GLU A 136 -3.25 -1.98 -19.81
CA GLU A 136 -2.04 -2.26 -20.60
C GLU A 136 -0.99 -1.14 -20.45
N GLU A 137 -1.42 0.12 -20.43
CA GLU A 137 -0.56 1.28 -20.23
C GLU A 137 0.07 1.29 -18.83
N GLU A 138 -0.69 0.93 -17.79
CA GLU A 138 -0.18 0.82 -16.43
C GLU A 138 0.82 -0.34 -16.30
N ILE A 139 0.54 -1.48 -16.94
CA ILE A 139 1.45 -2.64 -16.96
C ILE A 139 2.78 -2.25 -17.59
N THR A 140 2.77 -1.54 -18.72
CA THR A 140 4.00 -1.07 -19.36
C THR A 140 4.77 -0.12 -18.44
N GLN A 141 4.10 0.85 -17.81
CA GLN A 141 4.75 1.78 -16.88
C GLN A 141 5.38 1.06 -15.67
N VAL A 142 4.67 0.10 -15.09
CA VAL A 142 5.18 -0.72 -13.98
C VAL A 142 6.40 -1.53 -14.45
N ALA A 143 6.31 -2.18 -15.61
CA ALA A 143 7.39 -3.00 -16.14
C ALA A 143 8.64 -2.17 -16.46
N ASP A 144 8.49 -0.99 -17.05
CA ASP A 144 9.59 -0.09 -17.37
C ASP A 144 10.30 0.41 -16.11
N LEU A 145 9.53 0.77 -15.08
CA LEU A 145 10.07 1.22 -13.80
C LEU A 145 10.80 0.08 -13.07
N LEU A 146 10.24 -1.14 -13.06
CA LEU A 146 10.90 -2.31 -12.49
C LEU A 146 12.15 -2.72 -13.28
N LYS A 147 12.16 -2.53 -14.59
CA LYS A 147 13.35 -2.70 -15.42
C LYS A 147 14.45 -1.71 -15.02
N GLN A 148 14.10 -0.43 -14.92
CA GLN A 148 15.02 0.62 -14.46
C GLN A 148 15.59 0.30 -13.06
N ALA A 149 14.74 -0.14 -12.13
CA ALA A 149 15.17 -0.54 -10.79
C ALA A 149 16.18 -1.69 -10.81
N SER A 150 15.99 -2.64 -11.74
CA SER A 150 16.88 -3.80 -11.87
C SER A 150 18.26 -3.47 -12.41
N GLU A 151 18.35 -2.39 -13.18
CA GLU A 151 19.57 -1.88 -13.83
C GLU A 151 20.30 -0.84 -12.96
N SER A 152 19.66 -0.29 -11.93
CA SER A 152 20.19 0.80 -11.10
C SER A 152 21.11 0.35 -9.96
N LYS A 153 21.64 -0.87 -10.03
CA LYS A 153 22.49 -1.48 -8.99
C LYS A 153 23.98 -1.37 -9.29
#